data_AF-A0A562I0K8-F1
#
_entry.id   AF-A0A562I0K8-F1
#
_cell.length_a   1.000
_cell.length_b   1.000
_cell.length_c   1.000
_cell.angle_alpha   90.00
_cell.angle_beta   90.00
_cell.angle_gamma   90.00
#
_symmetry.space_group_name_H-M   'P 1'
#
loop_
_entity.id
_entity.type
_entity.pdbx_description
1 polymer ?
#
loop_
_entity_poly.entity_id
_entity_poly.type
_entity_poly.pdbx_seq_one_letter_code
_entity_poly.pdbx_strand_id
1 'polypeptide(L)' 'MPRLLLSDEFWSKLEKILLQHAIYHKPNLRRTVESMLYRMRVGCRWRDLPNTFGDWSSIYTDQPALPK' A
#
# COMPACT_ATOMS: atom_id res chain seq x y z
N MET A 1 -3.38 17.49 4.77
CA MET A 1 -4.19 16.46 4.07
C MET A 1 -3.30 15.79 3.02
N PRO A 2 -2.80 14.56 3.23
CA PRO A 2 -2.10 13.87 2.16
C PRO A 2 -3.11 13.60 1.03
N ARG A 3 -2.82 14.09 -0.18
CA ARG A 3 -3.65 13.81 -1.36
C ARG A 3 -3.55 12.31 -1.63
N LEU A 4 -4.63 11.57 -1.35
CA LEU A 4 -4.76 10.19 -1.77
C LEU A 4 -4.60 10.15 -3.29
N LEU A 5 -3.58 9.44 -3.76
CA LEU A 5 -3.18 9.41 -5.17
C LEU A 5 -4.12 8.55 -6.01
N LEU A 6 -4.85 7.63 -5.37
CA LEU A 6 -5.78 6.72 -6.01
C LEU A 6 -7.20 7.28 -5.90
N SER A 7 -7.74 7.71 -7.05
CA SER A 7 -9.20 7.87 -7.17
C SER A 7 -9.89 6.52 -7.03
N ASP A 8 -11.16 6.51 -6.64
CA ASP A 8 -11.93 5.28 -6.47
C ASP A 8 -12.00 4.43 -7.74
N GLU A 9 -12.00 5.08 -8.92
CA GLU A 9 -11.99 4.39 -10.21
C GLU A 9 -10.68 3.64 -10.47
N PHE A 10 -9.54 4.28 -10.21
CA PHE A 10 -8.23 3.62 -10.34
C PHE A 10 -8.05 2.54 -9.29
N TRP A 11 -8.52 2.79 -8.06
CA TRP A 11 -8.52 1.79 -7.00
C TRP A 11 -9.28 0.54 -7.42
N SER A 12 -10.51 0.66 -7.95
CA SER A 12 -11.30 -0.49 -8.37
C SER A 12 -10.63 -1.33 -9.47
N LYS A 13 -9.91 -0.70 -10.41
CA LYS A 13 -9.13 -1.42 -11.44
C LYS A 13 -7.94 -2.14 -10.83
N LEU A 14 -7.21 -1.48 -9.93
CA LEU A 14 -6.02 -2.03 -9.29
C LEU A 14 -6.36 -3.14 -8.29
N GLU A 15 -7.43 -2.98 -7.52
CA GLU A 15 -7.96 -3.99 -6.60
C GLU A 15 -8.27 -5.30 -7.32
N LYS A 16 -8.90 -5.24 -8.50
CA LYS A 16 -9.15 -6.43 -9.33
C LYS A 16 -7.85 -7.15 -9.71
N ILE A 17 -6.80 -6.40 -10.08
CA ILE A 17 -5.49 -6.97 -10.43
C ILE A 17 -4.82 -7.60 -9.19
N LEU A 18 -4.89 -6.93 -8.04
CA LEU A 18 -4.34 -7.47 -6.78
C LEU A 18 -5.04 -8.80 -6.41
N LEU A 19 -6.37 -8.85 -6.53
CA LEU A 19 -7.15 -10.06 -6.28
C LEU A 19 -6.81 -11.18 -7.26
N GLN A 20 -6.56 -10.86 -8.54
CA GLN A 20 -6.08 -11.83 -9.53
C GLN A 20 -4.71 -12.41 -9.17
N HIS A 21 -3.86 -11.62 -8.53
CA HIS A 21 -2.55 -12.06 -8.02
C HIS A 21 -2.60 -12.71 -6.63
N ALA A 22 -3.78 -13.17 -6.19
CA ALA A 22 -4.00 -13.79 -4.89
C ALA A 22 -3.64 -12.91 -3.68
N ILE A 23 -3.58 -11.59 -3.85
CA ILE A 23 -3.48 -10.65 -2.74
C ILE A 23 -4.88 -10.49 -2.17
N TYR A 24 -5.11 -11.10 -1.01
CA TYR A 24 -6.42 -11.09 -0.34
C TYR A 24 -6.89 -9.67 -0.03
N HIS A 25 -8.20 -9.47 -0.12
CA HIS A 25 -8.85 -8.23 0.27
C HIS A 25 -8.76 -8.01 1.78
N LYS A 26 -7.69 -7.37 2.23
CA LYS A 26 -7.57 -6.90 3.62
C LYS A 26 -8.24 -5.54 3.74
N PRO A 27 -8.90 -5.22 4.87
CA PRO A 27 -9.53 -3.91 5.09
C PRO A 27 -8.55 -2.74 4.94
N ASN A 28 -7.24 -2.98 5.16
CA ASN A 28 -6.18 -1.98 5.03
C ASN A 28 -5.40 -2.05 3.69
N LEU A 29 -5.87 -2.84 2.71
CA LEU A 29 -5.15 -3.04 1.45
C LEU A 29 -4.99 -1.73 0.66
N ARG A 30 -6.05 -0.92 0.57
CA ARG A 30 -6.01 0.40 -0.09
C ARG A 30 -4.96 1.32 0.51
N ARG A 31 -4.99 1.45 1.85
CA ARG A 31 -4.02 2.26 2.59
C ARG A 31 -2.58 1.77 2.40
N THR A 32 -2.39 0.46 2.37
CA THR A 32 -1.08 -0.17 2.15
C THR A 32 -0.53 0.20 0.76
N VAL A 33 -1.34 0.06 -0.29
CA VAL A 33 -0.94 0.43 -1.65
C VAL A 33 -0.69 1.93 -1.76
N GLU A 34 -1.54 2.77 -1.16
CA GLU A 34 -1.34 4.22 -1.16
C GLU A 34 -0.03 4.62 -0.45
N SER A 35 0.32 3.93 0.64
CA SER A 35 1.59 4.14 1.34
C SER A 35 2.80 3.74 0.48
N MET A 36 2.70 2.63 -0.26
CA MET A 36 3.72 2.21 -1.22
C MET A 36 3.92 3.27 -2.31
N LEU A 37 2.82 3.75 -2.90
CA LEU A 37 2.86 4.78 -3.93
C LEU A 37 3.41 6.09 -3.42
N TYR A 38 3.02 6.51 -2.21
CA TYR A 38 3.56 7.69 -1.56
C TYR A 38 5.07 7.56 -1.34
N ARG A 39 5.52 6.40 -0.84
CA ARG A 39 6.94 6.10 -0.65
C ARG A 39 7.71 6.15 -1.98
N MET A 40 7.19 5.55 -3.05
CA MET A 40 7.82 5.60 -4.37
C MET A 40 7.93 7.02 -4.92
N ARG A 41 6.94 7.88 -4.63
CA ARG A 41 6.90 9.27 -5.10
C ARG A 41 7.84 10.18 -4.30
N VAL A 42 7.88 10.02 -2.98
CA VAL A 42 8.63 10.90 -2.06
C VAL A 42 10.05 10.38 -1.83
N GLY A 43 10.29 9.09 -2.02
CA GLY A 43 11.57 8.44 -1.74
C GLY A 43 11.88 8.28 -0.25
N CYS A 44 10.87 8.39 0.64
CA CYS A 44 11.08 8.28 2.08
C CYS A 44 11.30 6.83 2.55
N ARG A 45 11.83 6.66 3.76
CA ARG A 45 11.93 5.34 4.37
C ARG A 45 10.57 4.91 4.89
N TRP A 46 10.35 3.60 5.03
CA TRP A 46 9.11 3.05 5.59
C TRP A 46 8.75 3.62 6.97
N ARG A 47 9.75 3.95 7.78
CA ARG A 47 9.58 4.52 9.13
C ARG A 47 9.13 5.98 9.12
N ASP A 48 9.40 6.69 8.03
CA ASP A 48 9.08 8.11 7.87
C ASP A 48 7.72 8.29 7.16
N LEU A 49 6.96 7.19 6.97
CA LEU A 49 5.62 7.28 6.41
C LEU A 49 4.68 7.98 7.39
N PRO A 50 3.82 8.87 6.90
CA PRO A 50 2.80 9.49 7.72
C PRO A 50 1.91 8.44 8.38
N ASN A 51 1.63 8.61 9.68
CA ASN A 51 0.77 7.72 10.45
C ASN A 51 -0.67 7.62 9.90
N THR A 52 -1.04 8.50 8.97
CA THR A 52 -2.31 8.46 8.23
C THR A 52 -2.50 7.18 7.41
N PHE A 53 -1.41 6.49 7.07
CA PHE A 53 -1.43 5.23 6.32
C PHE A 53 -1.50 3.98 7.20
N GLY A 54 -1.40 4.12 8.53
CA GLY A 54 -1.33 3.02 9.49
C GLY A 54 0.09 2.59 9.82
N ASP A 55 0.22 1.61 10.72
CA ASP A 55 1.51 1.13 11.20
C ASP A 55 2.33 0.49 10.07
N TRP A 56 3.51 1.07 9.82
CA TRP A 56 4.48 0.58 8.83
C TRP A 56 4.91 -0.88 9.07
N SER A 57 4.82 -1.36 10.32
CA SER A 57 5.14 -2.75 10.70
C SER A 57 4.17 -3.76 10.09
N SER A 58 2.89 -3.41 9.97
CA SER A 58 1.89 -4.26 9.30
C SER A 58 2.13 -4.36 7.80
N ILE A 59 2.65 -3.29 7.19
CA ILE A 59 2.94 -3.24 5.75
C ILE A 59 4.23 -4.02 5.42
N TYR A 60 5.26 -3.88 6.25
CA TYR A 60 6.54 -4.57 6.04
C TYR A 60 6.42 -6.09 6.24
N THR A 61 5.58 -6.54 7.16
CA THR A 61 5.46 -7.96 7.50
C THR A 61 4.67 -8.75 6.43
N ASP A 62 3.80 -8.09 5.66
CA ASP A 62 3.05 -8.70 4.54
C ASP A 62 3.87 -8.83 3.24
N GLN A 63 5.12 -8.35 3.22
CA GLN A 63 6.00 -8.54 2.08
C GLN A 63 6.49 -10.00 2.07
N PRO A 64 6.25 -10.78 0.98
CA PRO A 64 6.76 -12.14 0.92
C PRO A 64 8.27 -12.06 1.04
N ALA A 65 8.82 -12.75 2.06
CA ALA A 65 10.24 -12.82 2.29
C ALA A 65 10.91 -13.21 0.97
N LEU A 66 11.77 -12.34 0.44
CA LEU A 66 12.65 -12.70 -0.66
C LEU A 66 13.39 -13.99 -0.27
N PRO A 67 13.34 -15.05 -1.10
CA PRO A 67 14.23 -16.18 -0.88
C PRO A 67 15.66 -15.65 -0.97
N LYS A 68 16.47 -16.01 0.03
CA LYS A 68 17.89 -15.66 0.09
C LYS A 68 18.65 -16.17 -1.12
#